data_AF-A0AB37KKZ2-F1
#
_entry.id   AF-A0AB37KKZ2-F1
#
_cell.length_a   1.000
_cell.length_b   1.000
_cell.length_c   1.000
_cell.angle_alpha   90.00
_cell.angle_beta   90.00
_cell.angle_gamma   90.00
#
_symmetry.space_group_name_H-M   'P 1'
#
loop_
_entity.id
_entity.type
_entity.pdbx_description
1 polymer ?
#
loop_
_entity_poly.entity_id
_entity_poly.type
_entity_poly.pdbx_seq_one_letter_code
_entity_poly.pdbx_strand_id
1 'polypeptide(L)'
;MKLVPKTFPENFLWGGAFAACQSEGEYDKDGRGLSTSDIHEYTKNLNRAFIEKEGGGTLAEIKAKAADQVGYYPKRYGINFYHTYKEDLALLKEMGFKCFRTSISWSRIFPNGDETEPNEAGLKFYDDLIDEIIRDGMEPIITMSHYDMPLYLVTEYGGFANRKVIDLFVNYASVLLKRFKGKVKYWIVCNQINLVPTVQFGSLGIYDDQAENMEELMYQAVHNQFVACAKVKALGKEIDPEAKLGTMLADCTYYPASCKPEDVVLTMQRNRMQYFFTDVQLRGEYPVYALRYFEEHDIHIHMEDGDEEVIKENPMEFLAVSYYSSKIVDSTKNGMSPTDAEQNPNLQPTPWEWRMDPLGFYNCLSQYWDRYQVPMMIGENGFGALDTVESDGSIHDPYRIDFLRKHIEQLKECIKDGVDIFAYCAWGPIDIVSSSSAEMSKRYGFVYVDRDDFGNGSQKRMKKDSFAWYQHVIETNGEEL
;
A
#
# COMPACT_ATOMS: atom_id res chain seq x y z
N MET A 1 -1.21 3.34 37.76
CA MET A 1 -0.29 3.97 36.78
C MET A 1 0.00 2.92 35.72
N LYS A 2 -0.01 3.28 34.42
CA LYS A 2 0.39 2.36 33.36
C LYS A 2 1.90 2.09 33.49
N LEU A 3 2.34 0.87 33.16
CA LEU A 3 3.76 0.53 33.10
C LEU A 3 4.30 0.87 31.71
N VAL A 4 5.55 1.34 31.65
CA VAL A 4 6.26 1.57 30.38
C VAL A 4 6.61 0.20 29.78
N PRO A 5 6.12 -0.14 28.57
CA PRO A 5 6.54 -1.36 27.87
C PRO A 5 8.04 -1.32 27.61
N LYS A 6 8.71 -2.48 27.63
CA LYS A 6 10.16 -2.57 27.41
C LYS A 6 10.55 -3.31 26.14
N THR A 7 9.65 -4.17 25.67
CA THR A 7 9.83 -5.08 24.55
C THR A 7 8.61 -4.96 23.64
N PHE A 8 8.72 -5.51 22.43
CA PHE A 8 7.53 -5.75 21.61
C PHE A 8 6.54 -6.64 22.37
N PRO A 9 5.22 -6.53 22.10
CA PRO A 9 4.21 -7.46 22.62
C PRO A 9 4.61 -8.91 22.33
N GLU A 10 4.28 -9.84 23.23
CA GLU A 10 4.59 -11.27 23.06
C GLU A 10 3.93 -11.87 21.80
N ASN A 11 2.77 -11.33 21.41
CA ASN A 11 2.00 -11.71 20.24
C ASN A 11 2.16 -10.73 19.07
N PHE A 12 3.26 -9.98 19.02
CA PHE A 12 3.52 -9.04 17.93
C PHE A 12 3.67 -9.78 16.59
N LEU A 13 2.94 -9.31 15.59
CA LEU A 13 2.90 -9.95 14.27
C LEU A 13 4.04 -9.45 13.39
N TRP A 14 5.21 -10.06 13.52
CA TRP A 14 6.30 -9.90 12.56
C TRP A 14 5.95 -10.57 11.23
N GLY A 15 6.21 -9.90 10.12
CA GLY A 15 5.93 -10.48 8.81
C GLY A 15 6.42 -9.63 7.65
N GLY A 16 5.78 -9.84 6.51
CA GLY A 16 6.09 -9.11 5.28
C GLY A 16 4.84 -8.84 4.46
N ALA A 17 4.96 -7.94 3.50
CA ALA A 17 3.89 -7.46 2.65
C ALA A 17 4.30 -7.42 1.19
N PHE A 18 3.40 -7.81 0.27
CA PHE A 18 3.46 -7.38 -1.12
C PHE A 18 2.05 -7.24 -1.71
N ALA A 19 1.92 -6.67 -2.91
CA ALA A 19 0.66 -6.65 -3.66
C ALA A 19 0.55 -7.82 -4.65
N ALA A 20 -0.68 -8.28 -4.91
CA ALA A 20 -0.98 -9.29 -5.91
C ALA A 20 -0.40 -8.92 -7.29
N CYS A 21 -0.67 -7.68 -7.74
CA CYS A 21 -0.25 -7.18 -9.04
C CYS A 21 1.28 -7.09 -9.24
N GLN A 22 2.07 -7.14 -8.17
CA GLN A 22 3.53 -7.08 -8.25
C GLN A 22 4.20 -8.46 -8.18
N SER A 23 3.45 -9.49 -7.77
CA SER A 23 3.99 -10.78 -7.38
C SER A 23 3.38 -11.96 -8.14
N GLU A 24 2.05 -12.02 -8.26
CA GLU A 24 1.33 -13.21 -8.74
C GLU A 24 1.69 -13.57 -10.19
N GLY A 25 1.59 -12.62 -11.11
CA GLY A 25 1.67 -12.89 -12.54
C GLY A 25 0.40 -13.55 -13.08
N GLU A 26 0.53 -14.26 -14.21
CA GLU A 26 -0.59 -15.01 -14.82
C GLU A 26 -1.84 -14.14 -15.01
N TYR A 27 -1.62 -12.99 -15.63
CA TYR A 27 -2.61 -11.93 -15.80
C TYR A 27 -3.86 -12.34 -16.60
N ASP A 28 -3.74 -13.36 -17.44
CA ASP A 28 -4.74 -13.86 -18.38
C ASP A 28 -5.20 -15.30 -18.10
N LYS A 29 -4.83 -15.87 -16.95
CA LYS A 29 -5.22 -17.23 -16.54
C LYS A 29 -6.50 -17.25 -15.74
N ASP A 30 -7.18 -18.39 -15.82
CA ASP A 30 -8.30 -18.75 -14.96
C ASP A 30 -9.41 -17.68 -14.90
N GLY A 31 -9.63 -17.02 -16.04
CA GLY A 31 -10.68 -16.02 -16.20
C GLY A 31 -10.36 -14.63 -15.65
N ARG A 32 -9.13 -14.37 -15.18
CA ARG A 32 -8.72 -13.03 -14.73
C ARG A 32 -8.83 -11.99 -15.87
N GLY A 33 -9.42 -10.85 -15.57
CA GLY A 33 -9.46 -9.69 -16.47
C GLY A 33 -8.25 -8.78 -16.32
N LEU A 34 -8.06 -7.86 -17.29
CA LEU A 34 -7.03 -6.83 -17.18
C LEU A 34 -7.34 -5.90 -16.01
N SER A 35 -6.28 -5.48 -15.34
CA SER A 35 -6.29 -4.49 -14.27
C SER A 35 -5.50 -3.25 -14.66
N THR A 36 -5.64 -2.17 -13.89
CA THR A 36 -4.82 -0.95 -14.00
C THR A 36 -3.31 -1.24 -13.98
N SER A 37 -2.86 -2.26 -13.26
CA SER A 37 -1.45 -2.63 -13.20
C SER A 37 -0.92 -3.30 -14.48
N ASP A 38 -1.78 -3.93 -15.28
CA ASP A 38 -1.37 -4.73 -16.43
C ASP A 38 -0.99 -3.89 -17.66
N ILE A 39 -1.21 -2.58 -17.61
CA ILE A 39 -0.83 -1.62 -18.65
C ILE A 39 0.42 -0.81 -18.28
N HIS A 40 1.08 -1.12 -17.16
CA HIS A 40 2.33 -0.48 -16.79
C HIS A 40 3.50 -1.15 -17.53
N GLU A 41 3.85 -0.58 -18.68
CA GLU A 41 4.96 -1.03 -19.52
C GLU A 41 6.32 -0.72 -18.86
N TYR A 42 7.28 -1.63 -18.98
CA TYR A 42 8.66 -1.34 -18.59
C TYR A 42 9.30 -0.32 -19.53
N THR A 43 9.78 0.79 -18.96
CA THR A 43 10.48 1.82 -19.72
C THR A 43 11.99 1.73 -19.48
N LYS A 44 12.73 1.31 -20.53
CA LYS A 44 14.19 1.27 -20.48
C LYS A 44 14.78 2.68 -20.28
N ASN A 45 15.77 2.80 -19.39
CA ASN A 45 16.43 4.06 -19.04
C ASN A 45 15.48 5.13 -18.45
N LEU A 46 14.37 4.71 -17.81
CA LEU A 46 13.53 5.60 -17.03
C LEU A 46 14.39 6.35 -15.99
N ASN A 47 14.13 7.65 -15.83
CA ASN A 47 14.81 8.42 -14.80
C ASN A 47 14.27 8.06 -13.41
N ARG A 48 14.97 7.15 -12.73
CA ARG A 48 14.60 6.60 -11.41
C ARG A 48 14.42 7.66 -10.32
N ALA A 49 15.06 8.81 -10.46
CA ALA A 49 14.99 9.90 -9.48
C ALA A 49 13.70 10.74 -9.60
N PHE A 50 12.98 10.66 -10.72
CA PHE A 50 11.84 11.51 -11.02
C PHE A 50 10.71 10.70 -11.65
N ILE A 51 9.89 10.09 -10.79
CA ILE A 51 8.64 9.42 -11.18
C ILE A 51 7.49 10.19 -10.55
N GLU A 52 6.81 11.01 -11.35
CA GLU A 52 5.74 11.89 -10.86
C GLU A 52 4.40 11.14 -10.68
N LYS A 53 4.11 10.19 -11.58
CA LYS A 53 2.89 9.38 -11.57
C LYS A 53 3.15 7.92 -11.95
N GLU A 54 2.36 7.01 -11.40
CA GLU A 54 2.38 5.59 -11.71
C GLU A 54 1.27 5.22 -12.71
N GLY A 55 1.66 4.79 -13.90
CA GLY A 55 0.73 4.33 -14.93
C GLY A 55 -0.19 5.43 -15.50
N GLY A 56 -1.31 5.01 -16.07
CA GLY A 56 -2.27 5.89 -16.73
C GLY A 56 -1.81 6.39 -18.10
N GLY A 57 -2.20 7.62 -18.40
CA GLY A 57 -2.16 8.24 -19.73
C GLY A 57 -3.54 8.78 -20.10
N THR A 58 -3.69 9.21 -21.34
CA THR A 58 -5.01 9.50 -21.93
C THR A 58 -5.83 8.22 -22.09
N LEU A 59 -7.16 8.33 -22.21
CA LEU A 59 -8.03 7.17 -22.45
C LEU A 59 -7.62 6.41 -23.72
N ALA A 60 -7.17 7.13 -24.76
CA ALA A 60 -6.71 6.52 -26.01
C ALA A 60 -5.44 5.68 -25.80
N GLU A 61 -4.46 6.20 -25.04
CA GLU A 61 -3.22 5.48 -24.71
C GLU A 61 -3.50 4.26 -23.83
N ILE A 62 -4.42 4.38 -22.87
CA ILE A 62 -4.85 3.26 -22.02
C ILE A 62 -5.41 2.13 -22.88
N LYS A 63 -6.33 2.44 -23.81
CA LYS A 63 -6.91 1.45 -24.73
C LYS A 63 -5.84 0.84 -25.65
N ALA A 64 -4.87 1.63 -26.09
CA ALA A 64 -3.75 1.13 -26.90
C ALA A 64 -2.87 0.15 -26.12
N LYS A 65 -2.47 0.47 -24.89
CA LYS A 65 -1.67 -0.41 -24.00
C LYS A 65 -2.42 -1.69 -23.62
N ALA A 66 -3.74 -1.60 -23.41
CA ALA A 66 -4.58 -2.77 -23.16
C ALA A 66 -4.60 -3.75 -24.34
N ALA A 67 -4.56 -3.22 -25.56
CA ALA A 67 -4.52 -4.01 -26.79
C ALA A 67 -3.10 -4.45 -27.20
N ASP A 68 -2.07 -3.93 -26.54
CA ASP A 68 -0.69 -4.19 -26.91
C ASP A 68 -0.25 -5.63 -26.59
N GLN A 69 0.32 -6.26 -27.62
CA GLN A 69 0.85 -7.62 -27.62
C GLN A 69 2.36 -7.67 -27.87
N VAL A 70 3.01 -6.51 -28.04
CA VAL A 70 4.44 -6.39 -28.36
C VAL A 70 5.23 -5.89 -27.16
N GLY A 71 4.72 -4.91 -26.43
CA GLY A 71 5.37 -4.36 -25.25
C GLY A 71 5.53 -5.37 -24.11
N TYR A 72 6.50 -5.10 -23.23
CA TYR A 72 6.72 -5.93 -22.04
C TYR A 72 6.14 -5.23 -20.81
N TYR A 73 5.19 -5.91 -20.17
CA TYR A 73 4.46 -5.45 -18.99
C TYR A 73 4.82 -6.35 -17.81
N PRO A 74 5.82 -6.00 -16.99
CA PRO A 74 6.39 -6.92 -15.99
C PRO A 74 5.36 -7.45 -15.00
N LYS A 75 4.40 -6.62 -14.59
CA LYS A 75 3.31 -6.97 -13.66
C LYS A 75 2.36 -8.05 -14.21
N ARG A 76 2.30 -8.24 -15.54
CA ARG A 76 1.54 -9.35 -16.16
C ARG A 76 2.12 -10.73 -15.81
N TYR A 77 3.40 -10.78 -15.46
CA TYR A 77 4.14 -12.01 -15.14
C TYR A 77 4.59 -12.09 -13.68
N GLY A 78 4.72 -10.94 -13.01
CA GLY A 78 5.15 -10.85 -11.62
C GLY A 78 6.47 -11.60 -11.37
N ILE A 79 6.50 -12.34 -10.26
CA ILE A 79 7.58 -13.30 -9.93
C ILE A 79 7.11 -14.74 -10.02
N ASN A 80 6.00 -14.97 -10.72
CA ASN A 80 5.35 -16.28 -10.82
C ASN A 80 4.76 -16.80 -9.48
N PHE A 81 4.45 -15.91 -8.54
CA PHE A 81 3.92 -16.30 -7.22
C PHE A 81 2.60 -17.07 -7.33
N TYR A 82 1.83 -16.88 -8.41
CA TYR A 82 0.61 -17.64 -8.70
C TYR A 82 0.84 -19.17 -8.65
N HIS A 83 2.01 -19.65 -9.08
CA HIS A 83 2.34 -21.07 -9.06
C HIS A 83 3.30 -21.47 -7.94
N THR A 84 4.09 -20.53 -7.42
CA THR A 84 5.17 -20.81 -6.45
C THR A 84 4.84 -20.40 -5.02
N TYR A 85 3.60 -19.97 -4.74
CA TYR A 85 3.25 -19.44 -3.43
C TYR A 85 3.54 -20.41 -2.28
N LYS A 86 3.48 -21.72 -2.49
CA LYS A 86 3.78 -22.71 -1.44
C LYS A 86 5.25 -22.71 -1.08
N GLU A 87 6.13 -22.73 -2.08
CA GLU A 87 7.58 -22.67 -1.88
C GLU A 87 8.00 -21.32 -1.32
N ASP A 88 7.37 -20.25 -1.78
CA ASP A 88 7.62 -18.88 -1.34
C ASP A 88 7.16 -18.67 0.11
N LEU A 89 5.97 -19.14 0.51
CA LEU A 89 5.48 -19.09 1.89
C LEU A 89 6.30 -19.98 2.83
N ALA A 90 6.80 -21.12 2.37
CA ALA A 90 7.70 -21.96 3.15
C ALA A 90 9.01 -21.24 3.52
N LEU A 91 9.53 -20.37 2.64
CA LEU A 91 10.68 -19.52 2.95
C LEU A 91 10.34 -18.47 4.02
N LEU A 92 9.15 -17.86 3.95
CA LEU A 92 8.71 -16.88 4.95
C LEU A 92 8.47 -17.52 6.33
N LYS A 93 7.93 -18.74 6.34
CA LYS A 93 7.82 -19.57 7.54
C LYS A 93 9.18 -19.93 8.11
N GLU A 94 10.17 -20.26 7.26
CA GLU A 94 11.54 -20.53 7.71
C GLU A 94 12.14 -19.32 8.42
N MET A 95 11.84 -18.09 7.97
CA MET A 95 12.22 -16.87 8.67
C MET A 95 11.46 -16.63 9.99
N GLY A 96 10.45 -17.45 10.31
CA GLY A 96 9.66 -17.35 11.53
C GLY A 96 8.49 -16.38 11.48
N PHE A 97 8.07 -15.93 10.28
CA PHE A 97 6.96 -14.98 10.09
C PHE A 97 5.71 -15.41 10.88
N LYS A 98 5.03 -14.41 11.46
CA LYS A 98 3.79 -14.55 12.23
C LYS A 98 2.57 -14.06 11.46
N CYS A 99 2.77 -13.21 10.46
CA CYS A 99 1.73 -12.77 9.55
C CYS A 99 2.27 -12.61 8.13
N PHE A 100 1.36 -12.59 7.18
CA PHE A 100 1.68 -12.27 5.80
C PHE A 100 0.60 -11.37 5.21
N ARG A 101 1.03 -10.17 4.77
CA ARG A 101 0.15 -9.21 4.11
C ARG A 101 0.20 -9.39 2.60
N THR A 102 -0.96 -9.60 1.99
CA THR A 102 -1.11 -9.56 0.53
C THR A 102 -2.40 -8.85 0.13
N SER A 103 -2.65 -8.70 -1.17
CA SER A 103 -3.94 -8.27 -1.69
C SER A 103 -4.66 -9.40 -2.42
N ILE A 104 -5.98 -9.30 -2.50
CA ILE A 104 -6.78 -10.09 -3.45
C ILE A 104 -6.94 -9.26 -4.70
N SER A 105 -6.65 -9.84 -5.86
CA SER A 105 -6.78 -9.14 -7.12
C SER A 105 -8.23 -9.02 -7.53
N TRP A 106 -8.75 -7.80 -7.58
CA TRP A 106 -10.15 -7.55 -7.91
C TRP A 106 -10.48 -8.13 -9.30
N SER A 107 -9.61 -7.96 -10.29
CA SER A 107 -9.82 -8.51 -11.63
C SER A 107 -9.73 -10.05 -11.72
N ARG A 108 -9.30 -10.76 -10.65
CA ARG A 108 -9.46 -12.22 -10.57
C ARG A 108 -10.86 -12.63 -10.12
N ILE A 109 -11.52 -11.80 -9.30
CA ILE A 109 -12.83 -12.13 -8.72
C ILE A 109 -13.96 -11.59 -9.60
N PHE A 110 -13.83 -10.35 -10.07
CA PHE A 110 -14.74 -9.73 -11.03
C PHE A 110 -13.89 -9.20 -12.19
N PRO A 111 -13.72 -9.98 -13.27
CA PRO A 111 -12.81 -9.66 -14.38
C PRO A 111 -13.02 -8.28 -15.01
N ASN A 112 -14.26 -7.88 -15.20
CA ASN A 112 -14.66 -6.55 -15.64
C ASN A 112 -15.07 -5.65 -14.48
N GLY A 113 -15.46 -6.25 -13.34
CA GLY A 113 -15.84 -5.53 -12.13
C GLY A 113 -17.35 -5.33 -11.98
N ASP A 114 -18.12 -5.55 -13.04
CA ASP A 114 -19.58 -5.36 -13.09
C ASP A 114 -20.37 -6.65 -13.36
N GLU A 115 -19.71 -7.80 -13.35
CA GLU A 115 -20.39 -9.08 -13.38
C GLU A 115 -21.27 -9.29 -12.13
N THR A 116 -22.35 -10.04 -12.29
CA THR A 116 -23.25 -10.37 -11.17
C THR A 116 -22.72 -11.51 -10.30
N GLU A 117 -21.99 -12.44 -10.92
CA GLU A 117 -21.42 -13.62 -10.25
C GLU A 117 -19.90 -13.54 -10.26
N PRO A 118 -19.23 -13.90 -9.15
CA PRO A 118 -17.78 -13.89 -9.10
C PRO A 118 -17.17 -15.05 -9.90
N ASN A 119 -15.94 -14.86 -10.35
CA ASN A 119 -15.13 -15.91 -10.93
C ASN A 119 -14.65 -16.90 -9.86
N GLU A 120 -15.25 -18.10 -9.84
CA GLU A 120 -14.93 -19.14 -8.86
C GLU A 120 -13.46 -19.62 -8.95
N ALA A 121 -12.82 -19.59 -10.12
CA ALA A 121 -11.43 -20.01 -10.23
C ALA A 121 -10.50 -19.02 -9.48
N GLY A 122 -10.80 -17.72 -9.55
CA GLY A 122 -10.13 -16.69 -8.75
C GLY A 122 -10.36 -16.89 -7.25
N LEU A 123 -11.61 -17.12 -6.83
CA LEU A 123 -11.92 -17.40 -5.42
C LEU A 123 -11.19 -18.64 -4.90
N LYS A 124 -11.13 -19.70 -5.70
CA LYS A 124 -10.43 -20.93 -5.35
C LYS A 124 -8.92 -20.71 -5.19
N PHE A 125 -8.30 -19.93 -6.07
CA PHE A 125 -6.88 -19.59 -5.92
C PHE A 125 -6.60 -18.95 -4.55
N TYR A 126 -7.43 -17.97 -4.15
CA TYR A 126 -7.27 -17.31 -2.85
C TYR A 126 -7.65 -18.17 -1.66
N ASP A 127 -8.60 -19.12 -1.80
CA ASP A 127 -8.80 -20.15 -0.77
C ASP A 127 -7.52 -20.94 -0.54
N ASP A 128 -6.91 -21.46 -1.61
CA ASP A 128 -5.71 -22.29 -1.51
C ASP A 128 -4.52 -21.48 -0.96
N LEU A 129 -4.37 -20.21 -1.36
CA LEU A 129 -3.33 -19.31 -0.86
C LEU A 129 -3.53 -18.96 0.62
N ILE A 130 -4.74 -18.57 1.03
CA ILE A 130 -5.05 -18.21 2.42
C ILE A 130 -4.91 -19.44 3.32
N ASP A 131 -5.37 -20.60 2.88
CA ASP A 131 -5.23 -21.85 3.63
C ASP A 131 -3.75 -22.24 3.77
N GLU A 132 -2.90 -21.95 2.77
CA GLU A 132 -1.46 -22.14 2.86
C GLU A 132 -0.80 -21.20 3.88
N ILE A 133 -1.14 -19.90 3.86
CA ILE A 133 -0.65 -18.92 4.84
C ILE A 133 -0.96 -19.40 6.26
N ILE A 134 -2.22 -19.80 6.51
CA ILE A 134 -2.67 -20.30 7.82
C ILE A 134 -1.96 -21.61 8.18
N ARG A 135 -1.82 -22.55 7.24
CA ARG A 135 -1.12 -23.83 7.45
C ARG A 135 0.33 -23.64 7.84
N ASP A 136 0.97 -22.60 7.31
CA ASP A 136 2.33 -22.23 7.65
C ASP A 136 2.47 -21.45 8.95
N GLY A 137 1.35 -21.24 9.67
CA GLY A 137 1.33 -20.64 11.00
C GLY A 137 1.35 -19.11 10.98
N MET A 138 1.01 -18.51 9.83
CA MET A 138 0.93 -17.06 9.65
C MET A 138 -0.52 -16.59 9.66
N GLU A 139 -0.76 -15.42 10.25
CA GLU A 139 -2.03 -14.69 10.13
C GLU A 139 -2.12 -13.99 8.76
N PRO A 140 -3.14 -14.25 7.95
CA PRO A 140 -3.38 -13.51 6.71
C PRO A 140 -3.84 -12.08 7.01
N ILE A 141 -3.17 -11.09 6.41
CA ILE A 141 -3.61 -9.69 6.41
C ILE A 141 -3.94 -9.31 4.96
N ILE A 142 -5.21 -9.09 4.65
CA ILE A 142 -5.66 -8.96 3.25
C ILE A 142 -6.04 -7.53 2.91
N THR A 143 -5.45 -6.99 1.85
CA THR A 143 -5.85 -5.71 1.26
C THR A 143 -6.85 -5.95 0.12
N MET A 144 -8.02 -5.30 0.14
CA MET A 144 -9.06 -5.52 -0.87
C MET A 144 -8.77 -4.79 -2.19
N SER A 145 -8.34 -3.52 -2.12
CA SER A 145 -7.94 -2.71 -3.28
C SER A 145 -6.48 -2.29 -3.16
N HIS A 146 -5.62 -2.79 -4.06
CA HIS A 146 -4.19 -2.50 -4.05
C HIS A 146 -3.66 -2.24 -5.48
N TYR A 147 -4.07 -1.10 -6.04
CA TYR A 147 -3.61 -0.57 -7.33
C TYR A 147 -3.91 -1.45 -8.55
N ASP A 148 -4.92 -2.31 -8.44
CA ASP A 148 -5.23 -3.37 -9.39
C ASP A 148 -6.73 -3.48 -9.71
N MET A 149 -7.43 -2.34 -9.74
CA MET A 149 -8.82 -2.25 -10.19
C MET A 149 -8.98 -2.87 -11.60
N PRO A 150 -10.08 -3.58 -11.89
CA PRO A 150 -10.39 -4.03 -13.24
C PRO A 150 -10.36 -2.86 -14.23
N LEU A 151 -9.60 -3.01 -15.31
CA LEU A 151 -9.38 -1.94 -16.29
C LEU A 151 -10.69 -1.53 -16.98
N TYR A 152 -11.65 -2.46 -17.08
CA TYR A 152 -12.98 -2.21 -17.60
C TYR A 152 -13.75 -1.15 -16.78
N LEU A 153 -13.62 -1.15 -15.45
CA LEU A 153 -14.22 -0.11 -14.61
C LEU A 153 -13.64 1.28 -14.91
N VAL A 154 -12.38 1.33 -15.31
CA VAL A 154 -11.75 2.59 -15.75
C VAL A 154 -12.27 3.01 -17.11
N THR A 155 -12.27 2.12 -18.11
CA THR A 155 -12.59 2.51 -19.50
C THR A 155 -14.07 2.73 -19.76
N GLU A 156 -14.95 2.08 -19.01
CA GLU A 156 -16.41 2.17 -19.20
C GLU A 156 -17.09 3.08 -18.19
N TYR A 157 -16.61 3.09 -16.93
CA TYR A 157 -17.22 3.87 -15.87
C TYR A 157 -16.41 5.10 -15.47
N GLY A 158 -15.11 5.17 -15.77
CA GLY A 158 -14.24 6.25 -15.30
C GLY A 158 -13.74 6.07 -13.87
N GLY A 159 -13.67 4.82 -13.38
CA GLY A 159 -13.16 4.50 -12.05
C GLY A 159 -14.04 5.03 -10.91
N PHE A 160 -13.44 5.26 -9.74
CA PHE A 160 -14.14 5.69 -8.53
C PHE A 160 -14.78 7.08 -8.63
N ALA A 161 -14.46 7.89 -9.64
CA ALA A 161 -15.20 9.13 -9.90
C ALA A 161 -16.68 8.85 -10.22
N ASN A 162 -16.99 7.68 -10.76
CA ASN A 162 -18.36 7.26 -11.02
C ASN A 162 -18.97 6.55 -9.82
N ARG A 163 -20.06 7.13 -9.31
CA ARG A 163 -20.80 6.65 -8.16
C ARG A 163 -21.16 5.17 -8.21
N LYS A 164 -21.44 4.62 -9.39
CA LYS A 164 -21.77 3.18 -9.56
C LYS A 164 -20.65 2.25 -9.09
N VAL A 165 -19.40 2.69 -9.18
CA VAL A 165 -18.24 1.89 -8.77
C VAL A 165 -18.21 1.63 -7.26
N ILE A 166 -18.91 2.46 -6.46
CA ILE A 166 -19.12 2.19 -5.03
C ILE A 166 -19.82 0.84 -4.84
N ASP A 167 -20.96 0.64 -5.49
CA ASP A 167 -21.76 -0.57 -5.29
C ASP A 167 -21.07 -1.80 -5.90
N LEU A 168 -20.32 -1.63 -6.99
CA LEU A 168 -19.49 -2.69 -7.57
C LEU A 168 -18.35 -3.12 -6.62
N PHE A 169 -17.66 -2.16 -6.00
CA PHE A 169 -16.63 -2.43 -5.00
C PHE A 169 -17.24 -3.08 -3.75
N VAL A 170 -18.39 -2.60 -3.29
CA VAL A 170 -19.12 -3.17 -2.15
C VAL A 170 -19.58 -4.60 -2.43
N ASN A 171 -20.01 -4.91 -3.66
CA ASN A 171 -20.33 -6.27 -4.09
C ASN A 171 -19.09 -7.18 -4.02
N TYR A 172 -17.97 -6.72 -4.60
CA TYR A 172 -16.69 -7.41 -4.54
C TYR A 172 -16.27 -7.71 -3.09
N ALA A 173 -16.25 -6.69 -2.23
CA ALA A 173 -15.91 -6.84 -0.82
C ALA A 173 -16.87 -7.79 -0.07
N SER A 174 -18.17 -7.75 -0.37
CA SER A 174 -19.16 -8.70 0.19
C SER A 174 -18.82 -10.15 -0.16
N VAL A 175 -18.41 -10.43 -1.41
CA VAL A 175 -17.98 -11.78 -1.81
C VAL A 175 -16.75 -12.22 -1.01
N LEU A 176 -15.74 -11.34 -0.87
CA LEU A 176 -14.54 -11.66 -0.11
C LEU A 176 -14.85 -11.95 1.37
N LEU A 177 -15.59 -11.04 2.02
CA LEU A 177 -15.96 -11.16 3.43
C LEU A 177 -16.77 -12.45 3.69
N LYS A 178 -17.66 -12.83 2.77
CA LYS A 178 -18.43 -14.08 2.89
C LYS A 178 -17.57 -15.32 2.65
N ARG A 179 -16.73 -15.32 1.62
CA ARG A 179 -15.92 -16.49 1.24
C ARG A 179 -14.84 -16.79 2.28
N PHE A 180 -14.19 -15.76 2.80
CA PHE A 180 -13.03 -15.88 3.69
C PHE A 180 -13.36 -15.61 5.17
N LYS A 181 -14.65 -15.58 5.51
CA LYS A 181 -15.15 -15.46 6.88
C LYS A 181 -14.45 -16.47 7.81
N GLY A 182 -13.95 -15.98 8.94
CA GLY A 182 -13.23 -16.79 9.93
C GLY A 182 -11.84 -17.28 9.51
N LYS A 183 -11.42 -17.08 8.25
CA LYS A 183 -10.05 -17.35 7.79
C LYS A 183 -9.15 -16.11 7.83
N VAL A 184 -9.74 -14.93 7.57
CA VAL A 184 -9.01 -13.66 7.52
C VAL A 184 -9.55 -12.72 8.57
N LYS A 185 -8.72 -12.42 9.58
CA LYS A 185 -9.08 -11.49 10.65
C LYS A 185 -8.83 -10.04 10.28
N TYR A 186 -7.71 -9.71 9.63
CA TYR A 186 -7.32 -8.32 9.37
C TYR A 186 -7.48 -7.96 7.89
N TRP A 187 -8.30 -6.95 7.63
CA TRP A 187 -8.58 -6.43 6.30
C TRP A 187 -8.17 -4.97 6.19
N ILE A 188 -7.46 -4.62 5.13
CA ILE A 188 -7.22 -3.24 4.71
C ILE A 188 -8.13 -2.99 3.51
N VAL A 189 -9.04 -2.01 3.59
CA VAL A 189 -10.03 -1.82 2.52
C VAL A 189 -9.36 -1.23 1.27
N CYS A 190 -8.67 -0.10 1.41
CA CYS A 190 -7.93 0.55 0.33
C CYS A 190 -6.48 0.80 0.76
N ASN A 191 -5.53 0.38 -0.08
CA ASN A 191 -4.11 0.70 0.10
C ASN A 191 -3.86 2.20 -0.08
N GLN A 192 -3.12 2.82 0.84
CA GLN A 192 -2.55 4.17 0.71
C GLN A 192 -3.52 5.18 0.09
N ILE A 193 -4.72 5.31 0.67
CA ILE A 193 -5.83 6.08 0.10
C ILE A 193 -5.49 7.58 -0.15
N ASN A 194 -4.42 8.08 0.47
CA ASN A 194 -3.95 9.46 0.39
C ASN A 194 -2.88 9.70 -0.69
N LEU A 195 -2.34 8.67 -1.33
CA LEU A 195 -1.26 8.82 -2.33
C LEU A 195 -1.80 9.24 -3.73
N VAL A 196 -2.90 9.99 -3.75
CA VAL A 196 -3.81 10.13 -4.88
C VAL A 196 -3.49 11.22 -5.92
N PRO A 197 -2.32 11.89 -5.91
CA PRO A 197 -1.77 12.39 -7.18
C PRO A 197 -0.85 11.36 -7.87
N THR A 198 0.01 10.69 -7.11
CA THR A 198 1.05 9.81 -7.68
C THR A 198 0.47 8.49 -8.18
N VAL A 199 -0.49 7.89 -7.47
CA VAL A 199 -1.07 6.58 -7.84
C VAL A 199 -2.54 6.67 -8.27
N GLN A 200 -3.03 7.84 -8.67
CA GLN A 200 -4.45 8.08 -8.96
C GLN A 200 -5.04 7.11 -9.99
N PHE A 201 -4.24 6.68 -10.96
CA PHE A 201 -4.68 5.71 -11.96
C PHE A 201 -4.96 4.34 -11.34
N GLY A 202 -4.00 3.80 -10.56
CA GLY A 202 -4.18 2.49 -9.90
C GLY A 202 -5.18 2.52 -8.75
N SER A 203 -5.20 3.61 -7.97
CA SER A 203 -6.04 3.74 -6.77
C SER A 203 -7.47 4.14 -7.10
N LEU A 204 -7.65 5.17 -7.93
CA LEU A 204 -8.95 5.79 -8.23
C LEU A 204 -9.48 5.43 -9.62
N GLY A 205 -8.64 4.90 -10.52
CA GLY A 205 -9.02 4.73 -11.93
C GLY A 205 -9.06 6.03 -12.72
N ILE A 206 -8.39 7.09 -12.24
CA ILE A 206 -8.39 8.41 -12.88
C ILE A 206 -7.30 8.49 -13.96
N TYR A 207 -7.65 8.98 -15.14
CA TYR A 207 -6.76 9.14 -16.30
C TYR A 207 -6.68 10.59 -16.79
N ASP A 208 -5.68 10.91 -17.62
CA ASP A 208 -5.18 12.29 -17.79
C ASP A 208 -6.19 13.28 -18.42
N ASP A 209 -7.05 12.81 -19.32
CA ASP A 209 -8.00 13.61 -20.10
C ASP A 209 -9.46 13.36 -19.69
N GLN A 210 -9.68 12.96 -18.43
CA GLN A 210 -11.00 12.59 -17.92
C GLN A 210 -11.91 13.78 -17.59
N ALA A 211 -11.34 14.89 -17.11
CA ALA A 211 -12.08 16.10 -16.75
C ALA A 211 -11.22 17.36 -16.96
N GLU A 212 -11.88 18.52 -17.04
CA GLU A 212 -11.17 19.81 -17.06
C GLU A 212 -10.53 20.13 -15.69
N ASN A 213 -11.24 19.87 -14.60
CA ASN A 213 -10.75 20.02 -13.23
C ASN A 213 -10.40 18.64 -12.63
N MET A 214 -9.14 18.23 -12.79
CA MET A 214 -8.65 16.94 -12.30
C MET A 214 -8.56 16.86 -10.77
N GLU A 215 -8.36 17.98 -10.07
CA GLU A 215 -8.30 17.99 -8.60
C GLU A 215 -9.69 17.76 -8.00
N GLU A 216 -10.72 18.42 -8.53
CA GLU A 216 -12.11 18.18 -8.12
C GLU A 216 -12.53 16.73 -8.41
N LEU A 217 -12.20 16.20 -9.60
CA LEU A 217 -12.45 14.80 -9.95
C LEU A 217 -11.78 13.83 -8.98
N MET A 218 -10.53 14.10 -8.59
CA MET A 218 -9.79 13.30 -7.61
C MET A 218 -10.50 13.28 -6.27
N TYR A 219 -10.87 14.45 -5.72
CA TYR A 219 -11.57 14.48 -4.44
C TYR A 219 -12.99 13.90 -4.51
N GLN A 220 -13.68 14.00 -5.65
CA GLN A 220 -14.95 13.31 -5.87
C GLN A 220 -14.78 11.79 -5.83
N ALA A 221 -13.73 11.26 -6.46
CA ALA A 221 -13.41 9.84 -6.42
C ALA A 221 -13.00 9.38 -5.01
N VAL A 222 -12.23 10.21 -4.28
CA VAL A 222 -11.88 9.95 -2.87
C VAL A 222 -13.13 9.93 -1.98
N HIS A 223 -14.08 10.84 -2.17
CA HIS A 223 -15.36 10.80 -1.47
C HIS A 223 -16.11 9.49 -1.72
N ASN A 224 -16.21 9.07 -2.98
CA ASN A 224 -16.83 7.79 -3.34
C ASN A 224 -16.09 6.61 -2.70
N GLN A 225 -14.75 6.63 -2.63
CA GLN A 225 -13.99 5.62 -1.89
C GLN A 225 -14.29 5.65 -0.38
N PHE A 226 -14.42 6.80 0.26
CA PHE A 226 -14.80 6.86 1.69
C PHE A 226 -16.17 6.25 1.96
N VAL A 227 -17.16 6.57 1.12
CA VAL A 227 -18.49 5.97 1.22
C VAL A 227 -18.43 4.45 0.99
N ALA A 228 -17.67 4.00 -0.01
CA ALA A 228 -17.49 2.58 -0.28
C ALA A 228 -16.83 1.86 0.91
N CYS A 229 -15.76 2.43 1.46
CA CYS A 229 -15.10 1.97 2.67
C CYS A 229 -16.06 1.84 3.85
N ALA A 230 -16.87 2.87 4.11
CA ALA A 230 -17.85 2.88 5.20
C ALA A 230 -18.94 1.80 5.01
N LYS A 231 -19.46 1.64 3.78
CA LYS A 231 -20.40 0.57 3.42
C LYS A 231 -19.78 -0.82 3.62
N VAL A 232 -18.51 -1.01 3.21
CA VAL A 232 -17.78 -2.27 3.44
C VAL A 232 -17.58 -2.53 4.94
N LYS A 233 -17.30 -1.50 5.75
CA LYS A 233 -17.22 -1.63 7.20
C LYS A 233 -18.55 -2.02 7.83
N ALA A 234 -19.66 -1.46 7.36
CA ALA A 234 -21.00 -1.88 7.78
C ALA A 234 -21.26 -3.36 7.47
N LEU A 235 -20.99 -3.79 6.24
CA LEU A 235 -21.11 -5.19 5.83
C LEU A 235 -20.22 -6.14 6.63
N GLY A 236 -18.98 -5.74 6.90
CA GLY A 236 -18.04 -6.52 7.70
C GLY A 236 -18.58 -6.81 9.10
N LYS A 237 -19.17 -5.80 9.77
CA LYS A 237 -19.81 -5.96 11.09
C LYS A 237 -20.94 -7.00 11.07
N GLU A 238 -21.69 -7.10 9.97
CA GLU A 238 -22.79 -8.05 9.84
C GLU A 238 -22.32 -9.46 9.46
N ILE A 239 -21.39 -9.56 8.52
CA ILE A 239 -20.93 -10.84 7.95
C ILE A 239 -20.00 -11.56 8.93
N ASP A 240 -19.00 -10.86 9.45
CA ASP A 240 -17.98 -11.42 10.35
C ASP A 240 -17.59 -10.38 11.43
N PRO A 241 -18.28 -10.37 12.58
CA PRO A 241 -18.01 -9.42 13.67
C PRO A 241 -16.59 -9.48 14.25
N GLU A 242 -15.87 -10.59 14.04
CA GLU A 242 -14.48 -10.76 14.50
C GLU A 242 -13.47 -10.15 13.53
N ALA A 243 -13.86 -9.94 12.27
CA ALA A 243 -13.02 -9.29 11.27
C ALA A 243 -12.77 -7.83 11.65
N LYS A 244 -11.52 -7.41 11.51
CA LYS A 244 -11.03 -6.04 11.74
C LYS A 244 -10.78 -5.38 10.41
N LEU A 245 -11.50 -4.29 10.14
CA LEU A 245 -11.36 -3.53 8.91
C LEU A 245 -10.65 -2.21 9.20
N GLY A 246 -9.50 -2.03 8.58
CA GLY A 246 -8.62 -0.87 8.73
C GLY A 246 -8.50 -0.05 7.45
N THR A 247 -7.99 1.16 7.62
CA THR A 247 -7.52 2.00 6.52
C THR A 247 -6.00 1.95 6.43
N MET A 248 -5.44 2.34 5.27
CA MET A 248 -4.01 2.48 5.09
C MET A 248 -3.62 3.85 4.52
N LEU A 249 -2.56 4.44 5.07
CA LEU A 249 -1.92 5.65 4.55
C LEU A 249 -0.49 5.41 4.07
N ALA A 250 -0.10 6.15 3.03
CA ALA A 250 1.29 6.41 2.71
C ALA A 250 1.76 7.67 3.43
N ASP A 251 2.70 7.52 4.37
CA ASP A 251 3.23 8.67 5.08
C ASP A 251 4.63 9.04 4.57
N CYS A 252 4.77 10.33 4.23
CA CYS A 252 6.03 10.97 3.89
C CYS A 252 6.23 12.24 4.72
N THR A 253 6.02 12.13 6.03
CA THR A 253 6.03 13.20 7.05
C THR A 253 6.79 14.45 6.60
N TYR A 254 6.07 15.57 6.54
CA TYR A 254 6.66 16.86 6.22
C TYR A 254 7.21 17.53 7.48
N TYR A 255 8.44 18.03 7.38
CA TYR A 255 9.05 18.94 8.36
C TYR A 255 9.09 20.37 7.83
N PRO A 256 9.09 21.38 8.74
CA PRO A 256 9.39 22.72 8.31
C PRO A 256 10.88 22.83 7.95
N ALA A 257 11.19 23.50 6.84
CA ALA A 257 12.57 23.72 6.40
C ALA A 257 13.38 24.57 7.39
N SER A 258 12.71 25.38 8.21
CA SER A 258 13.31 26.17 9.29
C SER A 258 12.31 26.46 10.42
N CYS A 259 12.76 27.16 11.47
CA CYS A 259 11.89 27.62 12.56
C CYS A 259 11.08 28.89 12.24
N LYS A 260 11.09 29.36 10.98
CA LYS A 260 10.23 30.46 10.55
C LYS A 260 8.77 30.10 10.80
N PRO A 261 7.96 30.99 11.39
CA PRO A 261 6.54 30.72 11.62
C PRO A 261 5.78 30.30 10.36
N GLU A 262 6.14 30.86 9.20
CA GLU A 262 5.52 30.54 7.92
C GLU A 262 5.81 29.10 7.46
N ASP A 263 7.05 28.63 7.61
CA ASP A 263 7.42 27.22 7.33
C ASP A 263 6.65 26.26 8.26
N VAL A 264 6.57 26.60 9.56
CA VAL A 264 5.86 25.81 10.57
C VAL A 264 4.36 25.72 10.25
N VAL A 265 3.73 26.85 9.94
CA VAL A 265 2.29 26.90 9.64
C VAL A 265 1.99 26.17 8.35
N LEU A 266 2.75 26.40 7.28
CA LEU A 266 2.54 25.71 6.00
C LEU A 266 2.72 24.20 6.18
N THR A 267 3.78 23.76 6.85
CA THR A 267 3.99 22.32 7.13
C THR A 267 2.81 21.70 7.87
N MET A 268 2.29 22.38 8.90
CA MET A 268 1.14 21.91 9.66
C MET A 268 -0.14 21.83 8.80
N GLN A 269 -0.36 22.78 7.88
CA GLN A 269 -1.46 22.70 6.92
C GLN A 269 -1.30 21.54 5.93
N ARG A 270 -0.08 21.29 5.44
CA ARG A 270 0.27 20.18 4.53
C ARG A 270 0.03 18.82 5.22
N ASN A 271 0.55 18.65 6.44
CA ASN A 271 0.31 17.44 7.22
C ASN A 271 -1.18 17.23 7.53
N ARG A 272 -1.96 18.29 7.79
CA ARG A 272 -3.42 18.18 7.96
C ARG A 272 -4.11 17.64 6.72
N MET A 273 -3.70 18.02 5.50
CA MET A 273 -4.26 17.43 4.28
C MET A 273 -3.87 15.96 4.09
N GLN A 274 -2.79 15.48 4.71
CA GLN A 274 -2.51 14.03 4.82
C GLN A 274 -3.45 13.37 5.85
N TYR A 275 -3.69 14.04 6.98
CA TYR A 275 -4.61 13.55 8.01
C TYR A 275 -6.07 13.57 7.59
N PHE A 276 -6.46 14.38 6.60
CA PHE A 276 -7.83 14.42 6.07
C PHE A 276 -8.39 13.01 5.81
N PHE A 277 -7.60 12.16 5.18
CA PHE A 277 -8.01 10.80 4.82
C PHE A 277 -8.26 9.89 6.03
N THR A 278 -7.47 10.06 7.10
CA THR A 278 -7.66 9.32 8.34
C THR A 278 -8.68 9.97 9.27
N ASP A 279 -8.83 11.29 9.24
CA ASP A 279 -9.90 11.98 9.96
C ASP A 279 -11.25 11.46 9.47
N VAL A 280 -11.48 11.39 8.16
CA VAL A 280 -12.73 10.85 7.60
C VAL A 280 -12.90 9.37 7.98
N GLN A 281 -11.89 8.52 7.78
CA GLN A 281 -12.05 7.09 7.98
C GLN A 281 -11.99 6.61 9.44
N LEU A 282 -11.35 7.34 10.35
CA LEU A 282 -11.22 6.94 11.77
C LEU A 282 -12.13 7.75 12.70
N ARG A 283 -12.49 8.99 12.34
CA ARG A 283 -13.44 9.81 13.13
C ARG A 283 -14.84 9.82 12.54
N GLY A 284 -14.99 9.44 11.27
CA GLY A 284 -16.29 9.38 10.62
C GLY A 284 -16.84 10.76 10.23
N GLU A 285 -15.99 11.78 10.06
CA GLU A 285 -16.44 13.11 9.67
C GLU A 285 -15.41 13.85 8.82
N TYR A 286 -15.91 14.71 7.91
CA TYR A 286 -15.07 15.62 7.16
C TYR A 286 -14.55 16.73 8.06
N PRO A 287 -13.23 16.90 8.20
CA PRO A 287 -12.71 17.96 9.02
C PRO A 287 -12.86 19.33 8.31
N VAL A 288 -13.28 20.34 9.08
CA VAL A 288 -13.56 21.70 8.57
C VAL A 288 -12.38 22.34 7.81
N TYR A 289 -11.13 21.99 8.15
CA TYR A 289 -9.97 22.52 7.43
C TYR A 289 -9.86 22.01 5.99
N ALA A 290 -10.32 20.79 5.71
CA ALA A 290 -10.37 20.24 4.37
C ALA A 290 -11.53 20.87 3.58
N LEU A 291 -12.69 21.07 4.23
CA LEU A 291 -13.82 21.80 3.62
C LEU A 291 -13.44 23.24 3.26
N ARG A 292 -12.70 23.93 4.13
CA ARG A 292 -12.13 25.25 3.84
C ARG A 292 -11.18 25.20 2.64
N TYR A 293 -10.31 24.19 2.56
CA TYR A 293 -9.44 24.02 1.41
C TYR A 293 -10.27 23.87 0.12
N PHE A 294 -11.33 23.07 0.14
CA PHE A 294 -12.23 22.90 -1.01
C PHE A 294 -12.90 24.21 -1.42
N GLU A 295 -13.45 24.97 -0.46
CA GLU A 295 -14.07 26.27 -0.73
C GLU A 295 -13.06 27.28 -1.33
N GLU A 296 -11.83 27.33 -0.80
CA GLU A 296 -10.77 28.23 -1.29
C GLU A 296 -10.23 27.85 -2.69
N HIS A 297 -10.42 26.60 -3.12
CA HIS A 297 -9.93 26.06 -4.40
C HIS A 297 -11.06 25.74 -5.39
N ASP A 298 -12.30 26.18 -5.12
CA ASP A 298 -13.46 25.97 -5.98
C ASP A 298 -13.76 24.48 -6.26
N ILE A 299 -13.47 23.61 -5.28
CA ILE A 299 -13.70 22.16 -5.36
C ILE A 299 -15.08 21.83 -4.81
N HIS A 300 -15.95 21.27 -5.64
CA HIS A 300 -17.32 20.91 -5.28
C HIS A 300 -17.49 19.39 -5.26
N ILE A 301 -17.68 18.83 -4.07
CA ILE A 301 -17.95 17.41 -3.89
C ILE A 301 -19.45 17.16 -3.86
N HIS A 302 -19.94 16.40 -4.82
CA HIS A 302 -21.30 15.90 -4.85
C HIS A 302 -21.43 14.71 -3.88
N MET A 303 -22.22 14.90 -2.82
CA MET A 303 -22.60 13.87 -1.87
C MET A 303 -24.10 13.54 -2.05
N GLU A 304 -24.47 12.27 -1.90
CA GLU A 304 -25.87 11.86 -1.86
C GLU A 304 -26.41 11.82 -0.42
N ASP A 305 -27.73 11.92 -0.26
CA ASP A 305 -28.39 11.77 1.04
C ASP A 305 -27.97 10.46 1.72
N GLY A 306 -27.41 10.57 2.92
CA GLY A 306 -26.94 9.44 3.73
C GLY A 306 -25.43 9.14 3.64
N ASP A 307 -24.68 9.79 2.75
CA ASP A 307 -23.23 9.56 2.62
C ASP A 307 -22.46 9.93 3.89
N GLU A 308 -22.75 11.09 4.47
CA GLU A 308 -22.11 11.51 5.71
C GLU A 308 -22.49 10.60 6.89
N GLU A 309 -23.74 10.13 6.93
CA GLU A 309 -24.22 9.27 8.01
C GLU A 309 -23.55 7.89 7.95
N VAL A 310 -23.45 7.28 6.76
CA VAL A 310 -22.78 5.97 6.64
C VAL A 310 -21.30 6.07 7.03
N ILE A 311 -20.61 7.15 6.66
CA ILE A 311 -19.22 7.43 7.05
C ILE A 311 -19.12 7.55 8.58
N LYS A 312 -20.01 8.32 9.20
CA LYS A 312 -20.02 8.56 10.64
C LYS A 312 -20.29 7.31 11.47
N GLU A 313 -21.19 6.45 11.02
CA GLU A 313 -21.56 5.23 11.74
C GLU A 313 -20.52 4.10 11.60
N ASN A 314 -19.61 4.21 10.63
CA ASN A 314 -18.72 3.12 10.24
C ASN A 314 -17.24 3.53 10.12
N PRO A 315 -16.64 4.09 11.19
CA PRO A 315 -15.19 4.30 11.24
C PRO A 315 -14.44 2.97 11.22
N MET A 316 -13.24 3.00 10.63
CA MET A 316 -12.29 1.89 10.58
C MET A 316 -11.69 1.60 11.96
N GLU A 317 -11.25 0.36 12.17
CA GLU A 317 -10.85 -0.15 13.48
C GLU A 317 -9.35 -0.05 13.76
N PHE A 318 -8.51 0.09 12.72
CA PHE A 318 -7.07 0.26 12.87
C PHE A 318 -6.49 1.06 11.69
N LEU A 319 -5.26 1.55 11.89
CA LEU A 319 -4.49 2.28 10.88
C LEU A 319 -3.24 1.48 10.46
N ALA A 320 -3.20 1.08 9.19
CA ALA A 320 -1.97 0.63 8.56
C ALA A 320 -1.18 1.83 8.01
N VAL A 321 0.13 1.84 8.22
CA VAL A 321 1.01 2.90 7.71
C VAL A 321 2.09 2.27 6.84
N SER A 322 2.30 2.83 5.64
CA SER A 322 3.55 2.65 4.92
C SER A 322 4.47 3.84 5.15
N TYR A 323 5.74 3.58 5.46
CA TYR A 323 6.72 4.64 5.66
C TYR A 323 8.06 4.28 5.00
N TYR A 324 8.65 5.25 4.29
CA TYR A 324 9.92 5.07 3.58
C TYR A 324 10.87 6.27 3.71
N SER A 325 10.34 7.49 3.77
CA SER A 325 11.13 8.72 3.79
C SER A 325 10.33 9.90 4.33
N SER A 326 11.01 11.01 4.64
CA SER A 326 10.41 12.29 5.01
C SER A 326 10.80 13.38 4.00
N LYS A 327 10.04 14.48 4.00
CA LYS A 327 10.29 15.67 3.17
C LYS A 327 10.31 16.93 4.02
N ILE A 328 10.78 18.04 3.45
CA ILE A 328 10.70 19.35 4.09
C ILE A 328 9.84 20.31 3.26
N VAL A 329 9.31 21.33 3.92
CA VAL A 329 8.49 22.37 3.31
C VAL A 329 9.08 23.75 3.66
N ASP A 330 9.40 24.52 2.62
CA ASP A 330 9.89 25.90 2.68
C ASP A 330 8.79 26.82 2.13
N SER A 331 8.23 27.69 2.98
CA SER A 331 7.11 28.54 2.62
C SER A 331 7.43 29.60 1.56
N THR A 332 8.72 29.78 1.23
CA THR A 332 9.14 30.67 0.13
C THR A 332 9.22 29.96 -1.22
N LYS A 333 9.13 28.63 -1.22
CA LYS A 333 9.27 27.78 -2.42
C LYS A 333 8.06 26.90 -2.70
N ASN A 334 7.35 26.50 -1.65
CA ASN A 334 6.29 25.49 -1.73
C ASN A 334 4.92 26.11 -1.40
N GLY A 335 3.87 25.57 -2.04
CA GLY A 335 2.48 25.89 -1.74
C GLY A 335 1.74 24.75 -1.05
N MET A 336 0.41 24.74 -1.17
CA MET A 336 -0.46 23.68 -0.64
C MET A 336 -0.54 22.44 -1.54
N SER A 337 -0.04 22.51 -2.78
CA SER A 337 -0.07 21.39 -3.74
C SER A 337 0.62 20.14 -3.17
N PRO A 338 -0.02 18.95 -3.15
CA PRO A 338 0.56 17.68 -2.69
C PRO A 338 1.99 17.38 -3.17
N THR A 339 2.34 17.77 -4.39
CA THR A 339 3.64 17.51 -5.00
C THR A 339 4.73 18.52 -4.57
N ASP A 340 4.35 19.67 -4.02
CA ASP A 340 5.30 20.72 -3.62
C ASP A 340 5.94 20.38 -2.28
N ALA A 341 7.20 19.94 -2.32
CA ALA A 341 8.06 19.73 -1.17
C ALA A 341 9.51 19.59 -1.59
N GLU A 342 10.42 19.83 -0.66
CA GLU A 342 11.86 19.73 -0.88
C GLU A 342 12.44 18.49 -0.20
N GLN A 343 13.62 18.09 -0.68
CA GLN A 343 14.42 17.05 -0.05
C GLN A 343 15.10 17.60 1.21
N ASN A 344 15.17 16.79 2.28
CA ASN A 344 15.92 17.17 3.47
C ASN A 344 17.44 17.12 3.20
N PRO A 345 18.17 18.26 3.28
CA PRO A 345 19.60 18.30 2.97
C PRO A 345 20.46 17.53 3.98
N ASN A 346 19.91 17.16 5.14
CA ASN A 346 20.61 16.42 6.18
C ASN A 346 20.55 14.88 6.00
N LEU A 347 19.77 14.40 5.02
CA LEU A 347 19.58 12.98 4.76
C LEU A 347 20.22 12.57 3.43
N GLN A 348 20.74 11.35 3.36
CA GLN A 348 21.43 10.83 2.17
C GLN A 348 20.44 10.24 1.15
N PRO A 349 20.58 10.53 -0.16
CA PRO A 349 19.72 9.98 -1.19
C PRO A 349 20.14 8.57 -1.62
N THR A 350 19.14 7.77 -2.00
CA THR A 350 19.29 6.55 -2.81
C THR A 350 19.28 6.90 -4.30
N PRO A 351 19.55 5.94 -5.22
CA PRO A 351 19.39 6.17 -6.67
C PRO A 351 17.96 6.55 -7.12
N TRP A 352 16.95 6.33 -6.27
CA TRP A 352 15.57 6.75 -6.48
C TRP A 352 15.22 8.06 -5.75
N GLU A 353 16.22 8.81 -5.26
CA GLU A 353 16.08 10.04 -4.46
C GLU A 353 15.22 9.89 -3.19
N TRP A 354 15.04 8.65 -2.73
CA TRP A 354 14.46 8.38 -1.41
C TRP A 354 15.53 8.56 -0.35
N ARG A 355 15.16 9.17 0.77
CA ARG A 355 16.06 9.51 1.87
C ARG A 355 15.62 8.81 3.15
N MET A 356 16.51 7.98 3.69
CA MET A 356 16.27 7.23 4.91
C MET A 356 16.11 8.18 6.11
N ASP A 357 14.99 8.09 6.83
CA ASP A 357 14.75 8.88 8.04
C ASP A 357 14.03 8.05 9.12
N PRO A 358 14.78 7.36 10.00
CA PRO A 358 14.18 6.56 11.05
C PRO A 358 13.54 7.44 12.15
N LEU A 359 14.05 8.66 12.40
CA LEU A 359 13.43 9.57 13.37
C LEU A 359 12.10 10.12 12.86
N GLY A 360 11.96 10.28 11.54
CA GLY A 360 10.67 10.57 10.93
C GLY A 360 9.67 9.44 11.08
N PHE A 361 10.13 8.19 11.10
CA PHE A 361 9.27 7.05 11.39
C PHE A 361 8.72 7.12 12.81
N TYR A 362 9.58 7.39 13.81
CA TYR A 362 9.15 7.64 15.18
C TYR A 362 8.14 8.79 15.27
N ASN A 363 8.49 9.95 14.71
CA ASN A 363 7.66 11.15 14.75
C ASN A 363 6.29 10.94 14.08
N CYS A 364 6.26 10.26 12.94
CA CYS A 364 5.07 9.89 12.19
C CYS A 364 4.10 9.06 13.06
N LEU A 365 4.60 7.94 13.58
CA LEU A 365 3.77 6.98 14.32
C LEU A 365 3.26 7.57 15.64
N SER A 366 4.10 8.32 16.36
CA SER A 366 3.70 8.99 17.60
C SER A 366 2.60 10.04 17.34
N GLN A 367 2.70 10.82 16.25
CA GLN A 367 1.64 11.77 15.90
C GLN A 367 0.31 11.09 15.54
N TYR A 368 0.35 9.96 14.82
CA TYR A 368 -0.87 9.20 14.53
C TYR A 368 -1.52 8.66 15.80
N TRP A 369 -0.72 8.12 16.71
CA TRP A 369 -1.21 7.63 18.00
C TRP A 369 -1.84 8.73 18.84
N ASP A 370 -1.14 9.83 19.04
CA ASP A 370 -1.63 10.97 19.83
C ASP A 370 -2.91 11.57 19.24
N ARG A 371 -3.07 11.46 17.92
CA ARG A 371 -4.24 12.00 17.19
C ARG A 371 -5.47 11.10 17.26
N TYR A 372 -5.30 9.78 17.17
CA TYR A 372 -6.40 8.84 16.95
C TYR A 372 -6.58 7.79 18.05
N GLN A 373 -5.50 7.36 18.71
CA GLN A 373 -5.50 6.30 19.72
C GLN A 373 -6.22 5.02 19.27
N VAL A 374 -6.13 4.69 17.98
CA VAL A 374 -6.58 3.42 17.40
C VAL A 374 -5.37 2.49 17.24
N PRO A 375 -5.54 1.16 17.32
CA PRO A 375 -4.47 0.22 17.02
C PRO A 375 -3.84 0.49 15.66
N MET A 376 -2.54 0.28 15.55
CA MET A 376 -1.76 0.55 14.34
C MET A 376 -0.98 -0.67 13.88
N MET A 377 -0.66 -0.71 12.59
CA MET A 377 0.32 -1.63 12.04
C MET A 377 1.23 -0.95 11.05
N ILE A 378 2.46 -1.43 10.94
CA ILE A 378 3.35 -1.05 9.85
C ILE A 378 3.01 -1.97 8.68
N GLY A 379 2.18 -1.47 7.76
CA GLY A 379 1.76 -2.22 6.58
C GLY A 379 2.87 -2.37 5.55
N GLU A 380 3.83 -1.44 5.56
CA GLU A 380 4.93 -1.36 4.60
C GLU A 380 6.10 -0.55 5.17
N ASN A 381 7.28 -1.14 5.19
CA ASN A 381 8.55 -0.44 5.41
C ASN A 381 9.66 -1.27 4.74
N GLY A 382 10.58 -0.62 4.03
CA GLY A 382 11.62 -1.35 3.32
C GLY A 382 12.60 -0.45 2.60
N PHE A 383 13.69 -1.04 2.11
CA PHE A 383 14.75 -0.32 1.43
C PHE A 383 15.00 -0.90 0.04
N GLY A 384 14.60 -0.15 -0.98
CA GLY A 384 14.82 -0.52 -2.37
C GLY A 384 16.24 -0.20 -2.79
N ALA A 385 17.01 -1.22 -3.17
CA ALA A 385 18.41 -1.11 -3.58
C ALA A 385 18.74 -2.04 -4.75
N LEU A 386 19.92 -1.85 -5.33
CA LEU A 386 20.49 -2.78 -6.30
C LEU A 386 21.25 -3.86 -5.52
N ASP A 387 20.83 -5.12 -5.67
CA ASP A 387 21.58 -6.26 -5.13
C ASP A 387 22.58 -6.78 -6.19
N THR A 388 23.72 -7.29 -5.70
CA THR A 388 24.71 -8.01 -6.51
C THR A 388 24.70 -9.47 -6.09
N VAL A 389 24.63 -10.39 -7.06
CA VAL A 389 24.85 -11.81 -6.83
C VAL A 389 26.34 -12.08 -7.01
N GLU A 390 27.01 -12.49 -5.94
CA GLU A 390 28.43 -12.80 -5.95
C GLU A 390 28.72 -14.10 -6.72
N SER A 391 29.99 -14.34 -7.06
CA SER A 391 30.40 -15.52 -7.82
C SER A 391 30.06 -16.87 -7.17
N ASP A 392 29.90 -16.91 -5.85
CA ASP A 392 29.49 -18.09 -5.07
C ASP A 392 27.97 -18.19 -4.87
N GLY A 393 27.21 -17.22 -5.40
CA GLY A 393 25.76 -17.12 -5.28
C GLY A 393 25.25 -16.39 -4.04
N SER A 394 26.15 -15.92 -3.15
CA SER A 394 25.78 -15.10 -2.00
C SER A 394 25.35 -13.69 -2.42
N ILE A 395 24.56 -13.02 -1.55
CA ILE A 395 24.05 -11.67 -1.78
C ILE A 395 24.20 -10.89 -0.48
N HIS A 396 25.18 -10.00 -0.46
CA HIS A 396 25.49 -9.17 0.69
C HIS A 396 24.72 -7.85 0.64
N ASP A 397 23.79 -7.65 1.58
CA ASP A 397 22.89 -6.49 1.63
C ASP A 397 22.91 -5.75 2.98
N PRO A 398 24.10 -5.35 3.49
CA PRO A 398 24.23 -4.69 4.79
C PRO A 398 23.48 -3.36 4.86
N TYR A 399 23.26 -2.70 3.71
CA TYR A 399 22.46 -1.47 3.62
C TYR A 399 20.98 -1.69 3.94
N ARG A 400 20.42 -2.85 3.56
CA ARG A 400 19.02 -3.21 3.83
C ARG A 400 18.85 -3.51 5.32
N ILE A 401 19.79 -4.28 5.87
CA ILE A 401 19.87 -4.58 7.30
C ILE A 401 19.98 -3.27 8.12
N ASP A 402 20.87 -2.35 7.75
CA ASP A 402 21.05 -1.07 8.46
C ASP A 402 19.79 -0.21 8.44
N PHE A 403 19.11 -0.11 7.29
CA PHE A 403 17.84 0.61 7.18
C PHE A 403 16.78 0.02 8.12
N LEU A 404 16.53 -1.29 8.02
CA LEU A 404 15.47 -1.95 8.78
C LEU A 404 15.77 -1.93 10.28
N ARG A 405 17.02 -2.19 10.69
CA ARG A 405 17.47 -2.08 12.09
C ARG A 405 17.11 -0.71 12.66
N LYS A 406 17.54 0.37 12.00
CA LYS A 406 17.31 1.74 12.50
C LYS A 406 15.83 2.09 12.60
N HIS A 407 14.99 1.60 11.70
CA HIS A 407 13.54 1.83 11.78
C HIS A 407 12.89 1.00 12.90
N ILE A 408 13.31 -0.26 13.08
CA ILE A 408 12.80 -1.14 14.14
C ILE A 408 13.22 -0.63 15.52
N GLU A 409 14.42 -0.07 15.67
CA GLU A 409 14.84 0.63 16.89
C GLU A 409 13.87 1.76 17.25
N GLN A 410 13.49 2.58 16.26
CA GLN A 410 12.55 3.69 16.46
C GLN A 410 11.11 3.20 16.70
N LEU A 411 10.71 2.09 16.09
CA LEU A 411 9.43 1.43 16.39
C LEU A 411 9.37 0.96 17.85
N LYS A 412 10.48 0.45 18.38
CA LYS A 412 10.60 0.06 19.78
C LYS A 412 10.47 1.26 20.72
N GLU A 413 10.95 2.45 20.33
CA GLU A 413 10.72 3.69 21.08
C GLU A 413 9.24 4.09 21.08
N CYS A 414 8.52 4.01 19.95
CA CYS A 414 7.07 4.23 19.92
C CYS A 414 6.31 3.29 20.88
N ILE A 415 6.70 2.02 20.94
CA ILE A 415 6.10 1.05 21.86
C ILE A 415 6.37 1.42 23.32
N LYS A 416 7.57 1.93 23.65
CA LYS A 416 7.88 2.43 25.01
C LYS A 416 7.02 3.64 25.38
N ASP A 417 6.69 4.50 24.42
CA ASP A 417 5.76 5.62 24.60
C ASP A 417 4.29 5.17 24.74
N GLY A 418 4.01 3.88 24.53
CA GLY A 418 2.69 3.28 24.69
C GLY A 418 1.83 3.33 23.44
N VAL A 419 2.45 3.51 22.26
CA VAL A 419 1.76 3.38 20.97
C VAL A 419 1.35 1.92 20.77
N ASP A 420 0.06 1.68 20.50
CA ASP A 420 -0.47 0.32 20.25
C ASP A 420 -0.20 -0.09 18.80
N ILE A 421 0.94 -0.77 18.58
CA ILE A 421 1.32 -1.33 17.29
C ILE A 421 1.32 -2.85 17.39
N PHE A 422 0.52 -3.52 16.56
CA PHE A 422 0.33 -4.97 16.65
C PHE A 422 1.07 -5.77 15.57
N ALA A 423 1.54 -5.13 14.49
CA ALA A 423 2.24 -5.81 13.41
C ALA A 423 3.32 -4.93 12.73
N TYR A 424 4.35 -5.60 12.22
CA TYR A 424 5.33 -5.01 11.29
C TYR A 424 5.48 -5.91 10.07
N CYS A 425 5.09 -5.39 8.91
CA CYS A 425 5.17 -6.07 7.62
C CYS A 425 6.23 -5.40 6.75
N ALA A 426 7.42 -6.00 6.68
CA ALA A 426 8.48 -5.56 5.77
C ALA A 426 8.01 -5.64 4.30
N TRP A 427 8.23 -4.58 3.52
CA TRP A 427 7.77 -4.54 2.12
C TRP A 427 8.61 -5.42 1.21
N GLY A 428 7.94 -6.16 0.33
CA GLY A 428 8.54 -7.05 -0.67
C GLY A 428 9.50 -8.06 -0.04
N PRO A 429 9.09 -8.89 0.94
CA PRO A 429 9.99 -9.81 1.65
C PRO A 429 10.67 -10.82 0.72
N ILE A 430 10.04 -11.09 -0.42
CA ILE A 430 10.62 -11.71 -1.61
C ILE A 430 10.65 -10.61 -2.68
N ASP A 431 11.73 -10.53 -3.46
CA ASP A 431 11.81 -9.54 -4.53
C ASP A 431 10.59 -9.61 -5.43
N ILE A 432 10.02 -8.44 -5.74
CA ILE A 432 8.82 -8.27 -6.58
C ILE A 432 9.07 -7.21 -7.64
N VAL A 433 8.20 -7.13 -8.63
CA VAL A 433 8.20 -6.02 -9.59
C VAL A 433 7.88 -4.72 -8.85
N SER A 434 8.71 -3.70 -8.99
CA SER A 434 8.50 -2.40 -8.33
C SER A 434 7.19 -1.74 -8.78
N SER A 435 6.53 -1.00 -7.88
CA SER A 435 5.27 -0.33 -8.24
C SER A 435 5.50 0.79 -9.25
N SER A 436 6.44 1.68 -8.94
CA SER A 436 6.65 2.96 -9.62
C SER A 436 7.34 2.86 -10.97
N SER A 437 8.31 1.95 -11.12
CA SER A 437 9.14 1.84 -12.33
C SER A 437 8.94 0.53 -13.10
N ALA A 438 8.11 -0.38 -12.59
CA ALA A 438 7.96 -1.73 -13.12
C ALA A 438 9.31 -2.44 -13.33
N GLU A 439 10.21 -2.34 -12.36
CA GLU A 439 11.57 -2.90 -12.41
C GLU A 439 11.73 -4.06 -11.41
N MET A 440 12.52 -5.06 -11.78
CA MET A 440 13.02 -6.08 -10.85
C MET A 440 14.32 -5.63 -10.18
N SER A 441 15.09 -4.75 -10.82
CA SER A 441 16.39 -4.30 -10.31
C SER A 441 16.27 -3.46 -9.03
N LYS A 442 15.12 -2.83 -8.76
CA LYS A 442 14.82 -2.21 -7.45
C LYS A 442 14.33 -3.27 -6.46
N ARG A 443 15.24 -3.83 -5.67
CA ARG A 443 14.98 -5.00 -4.81
C ARG A 443 14.79 -4.61 -3.35
N TYR A 444 13.78 -5.19 -2.71
CA TYR A 444 13.46 -4.96 -1.30
C TYR A 444 13.67 -6.21 -0.43
N GLY A 445 13.67 -7.41 -1.03
CA GLY A 445 13.42 -8.63 -0.27
C GLY A 445 14.60 -9.14 0.53
N PHE A 446 14.26 -10.07 1.41
CA PHE A 446 15.19 -10.98 2.07
C PHE A 446 15.50 -12.20 1.20
N VAL A 447 14.58 -12.50 0.26
CA VAL A 447 14.72 -13.54 -0.75
C VAL A 447 14.85 -12.87 -2.12
N TYR A 448 15.99 -13.10 -2.76
CA TYR A 448 16.26 -12.68 -4.13
C TYR A 448 15.51 -13.57 -5.12
N VAL A 449 14.94 -12.98 -6.16
CA VAL A 449 14.39 -13.70 -7.31
C VAL A 449 15.28 -13.47 -8.54
N ASP A 450 15.81 -14.55 -9.10
CA ASP A 450 16.64 -14.52 -10.32
C ASP A 450 15.81 -14.21 -11.57
N ARG A 451 15.55 -12.91 -11.72
CA ARG A 451 14.80 -12.28 -12.80
C ARG A 451 15.34 -10.87 -13.03
N ASP A 452 15.59 -10.50 -14.28
CA ASP A 452 15.97 -9.15 -14.70
C ASP A 452 14.76 -8.28 -15.06
N ASP A 453 15.00 -7.02 -15.43
CA ASP A 453 13.96 -6.05 -15.78
C ASP A 453 13.18 -6.41 -17.06
N PHE A 454 13.66 -7.36 -17.86
CA PHE A 454 12.98 -7.89 -19.06
C PHE A 454 12.34 -9.26 -18.81
N GLY A 455 12.41 -9.77 -17.58
CA GLY A 455 11.83 -11.04 -17.21
C GLY A 455 12.67 -12.27 -17.54
N ASN A 456 13.95 -12.10 -17.88
CA ASN A 456 14.88 -13.21 -18.07
C ASN A 456 15.52 -13.62 -16.74
N GLY A 457 15.82 -14.91 -16.60
CA GLY A 457 16.46 -15.47 -15.40
C GLY A 457 15.92 -16.85 -15.08
N SER A 458 16.54 -17.55 -14.13
CA SER A 458 16.13 -18.91 -13.74
C SER A 458 14.90 -18.96 -12.84
N GLN A 459 14.40 -17.80 -12.37
CA GLN A 459 13.31 -17.66 -11.40
C GLN A 459 13.60 -18.29 -10.03
N LYS A 460 14.85 -18.69 -9.77
CA LYS A 460 15.25 -19.26 -8.49
C LYS A 460 15.16 -18.23 -7.39
N ARG A 461 14.74 -18.70 -6.22
CA ARG A 461 14.74 -17.96 -4.96
C ARG A 461 16.06 -18.20 -4.23
N MET A 462 16.74 -17.15 -3.83
CA MET A 462 18.03 -17.22 -3.12
C MET A 462 17.98 -16.36 -1.86
N LYS A 463 18.48 -16.88 -0.74
CA LYS A 463 18.48 -16.15 0.54
C LYS A 463 19.60 -15.11 0.54
N LYS A 464 19.28 -13.88 0.91
CA LYS A 464 20.26 -12.81 1.13
C LYS A 464 20.76 -12.85 2.56
N ASP A 465 21.81 -12.11 2.91
CA ASP A 465 22.28 -12.00 4.30
C ASP A 465 21.17 -11.51 5.24
N SER A 466 20.35 -10.56 4.76
CA SER A 466 19.19 -10.04 5.49
C SER A 466 18.13 -11.09 5.84
N PHE A 467 18.11 -12.25 5.17
CA PHE A 467 17.23 -13.38 5.51
C PHE A 467 17.52 -13.90 6.91
N ALA A 468 18.77 -14.29 7.16
CA ALA A 468 19.19 -14.84 8.45
C ALA A 468 19.12 -13.77 9.55
N TRP A 469 19.44 -12.52 9.19
CA TRP A 469 19.31 -11.39 10.11
C TRP A 469 17.86 -11.19 10.57
N TYR A 470 16.91 -11.10 9.64
CA TYR A 470 15.51 -10.83 10.00
C TYR A 470 14.86 -12.03 10.70
N GLN A 471 15.27 -13.26 10.36
CA GLN A 471 14.92 -14.44 11.13
C GLN A 471 15.32 -14.29 12.61
N HIS A 472 16.56 -13.86 12.88
CA HIS A 472 17.05 -13.62 14.25
C HIS A 472 16.28 -12.50 14.97
N VAL A 473 15.93 -11.43 14.26
CA VAL A 473 15.07 -10.35 14.79
C VAL A 473 13.72 -10.92 15.26
N ILE A 474 13.09 -11.78 14.46
CA ILE A 474 11.78 -12.37 14.79
C ILE A 474 11.92 -13.37 15.95
N GLU A 475 12.94 -14.23 15.94
CA GLU A 475 13.20 -15.21 16.98
C GLU A 475 13.43 -14.56 18.35
N THR A 476 14.07 -13.39 18.38
CA THR A 476 14.31 -12.61 19.60
C THR A 476 13.22 -11.57 19.89
N ASN A 477 12.14 -11.55 19.10
CA ASN A 477 11.05 -10.57 19.18
C ASN A 477 11.55 -9.10 19.20
N GLY A 478 12.55 -8.79 18.39
CA GLY A 478 13.14 -7.44 18.28
C GLY A 478 14.02 -7.02 19.46
N GLU A 479 14.48 -7.96 20.29
CA GLU A 479 15.48 -7.68 21.32
C GLU A 479 16.90 -7.60 20.76
N GLU A 480 17.23 -8.40 19.75
CA GLU A 480 18.51 -8.36 19.05
C GLU A 480 18.31 -7.92 17.60
N LEU A 481 18.98 -6.82 17.22
CA LEU A 481 18.90 -6.20 15.89
C LEU A 481 20.28 -6.07 15.25
#